data_AF-D5EMC5-F1
#
_entry.id   AF-D5EMC5-F1
#
_cell.length_a   1.000
_cell.length_b   1.000
_cell.length_c   1.000
_cell.angle_alpha   90.00
_cell.angle_beta   90.00
_cell.angle_gamma   90.00
#
_symmetry.space_group_name_H-M   'P 1'
#
loop_
_entity.id
_entity.type
_entity.pdbx_description
1 polymer ?
#
loop_
_entity_poly.entity_id
_entity_poly.type
_entity_poly.pdbx_seq_one_letter_code
_entity_poly.pdbx_strand_id
1 'polypeptide(L)'
;MFSFLKKRKVLTSEEYQERYLSLRKEMAEPFLEHTTSIQQKLISSVSVLDKEWNHNGGVNWSRDGFEEYIEALNEHLLDSAVFTEKELKEIEWAIREIETCGRELEENGESSRNAESAVYILRDRTIDWIRKNPTPQPTEEEDYLGHF
;
A
#
# COMPACT_ATOMS: atom_id res chain seq x y z
N MET A 1 -6.63 15.57 32.60
CA MET A 1 -5.28 15.31 32.06
C MET A 1 -5.35 15.49 30.56
N PHE A 2 -4.83 16.59 30.03
CA PHE A 2 -4.83 16.85 28.59
C PHE A 2 -3.65 16.10 27.98
N SER A 3 -3.92 14.97 27.32
CA SER A 3 -2.95 14.32 26.46
C SER A 3 -2.67 15.28 25.31
N PHE A 4 -1.46 15.86 25.29
CA PHE A 4 -0.94 16.56 24.12
C PHE A 4 -0.73 15.52 23.03
N LEU A 5 -1.77 15.28 22.22
CA LEU A 5 -1.64 14.57 20.95
C LEU A 5 -0.69 15.40 20.08
N LYS A 6 0.59 15.03 20.09
CA LYS A 6 1.63 15.59 19.24
C LYS A 6 1.12 15.48 17.80
N LYS A 7 0.72 16.62 17.21
CA LYS A 7 0.25 16.66 15.82
C LYS A 7 1.32 16.02 14.93
N ARG A 8 0.96 14.94 14.22
CA ARG A 8 1.85 14.29 13.25
C ARG A 8 2.28 15.34 12.23
N LYS A 9 3.60 15.50 12.03
CA LYS A 9 4.11 16.33 10.91
C LYS A 9 3.66 15.66 9.63
N VAL A 10 2.73 16.31 8.93
CA VAL A 10 2.34 15.96 7.56
C VAL A 10 3.52 16.30 6.66
N LEU A 11 3.94 15.35 5.83
CA LEU A 11 5.04 15.56 4.89
C LEU A 11 4.52 16.27 3.64
N THR A 12 5.40 16.94 2.91
CA THR A 12 5.10 17.41 1.55
C THR A 12 5.05 16.23 0.58
N SER A 13 4.44 16.40 -0.58
CA SER A 13 4.40 15.36 -1.62
C SER A 13 5.81 14.93 -2.07
N GLU A 14 6.76 15.86 -2.10
CA GLU A 14 8.18 15.57 -2.41
C GLU A 14 8.82 14.75 -1.29
N GLU A 15 8.63 15.13 -0.02
CA GLU A 15 9.13 14.36 1.13
C GLU A 15 8.54 12.93 1.16
N TYR A 16 7.27 12.76 0.81
CA TYR A 16 6.65 11.43 0.68
C TYR A 16 7.30 10.61 -0.44
N GLN A 17 7.48 11.21 -1.62
CA GLN A 17 8.10 10.55 -2.77
C GLN A 17 9.54 10.13 -2.48
N GLU A 18 10.36 11.02 -1.91
CA GLU A 18 11.74 10.71 -1.53
C GLU A 18 11.80 9.56 -0.51
N ARG A 19 10.93 9.59 0.49
CA ARG A 19 10.88 8.54 1.51
C ARG A 19 10.46 7.20 0.92
N TYR A 20 9.47 7.21 0.03
CA TYR A 20 9.03 6.02 -0.69
C TYR A 20 10.15 5.43 -1.55
N LEU A 21 10.86 6.25 -2.33
CA LEU A 21 11.97 5.78 -3.16
C LEU A 21 13.11 5.17 -2.32
N SER A 22 13.42 5.77 -1.16
CA SER A 22 14.40 5.21 -0.21
C SER A 22 13.96 3.85 0.30
N LEU A 23 12.74 3.75 0.83
CA LEU A 23 12.22 2.50 1.40
C LEU A 23 12.05 1.42 0.34
N ARG A 24 11.61 1.78 -0.87
CA ARG A 24 11.53 0.84 -2.00
C ARG A 24 12.90 0.26 -2.32
N LYS A 25 13.96 1.07 -2.34
CA LYS A 25 15.33 0.59 -2.57
C LYS A 25 15.83 -0.32 -1.45
N GLU A 26 15.42 -0.06 -0.22
CA GLU A 26 15.88 -0.79 0.98
C GLU A 26 15.09 -2.08 1.24
N MET A 27 13.80 -2.12 0.90
CA MET A 27 12.84 -3.09 1.44
C MET A 27 11.96 -3.77 0.38
N ALA A 28 11.89 -3.27 -0.86
CA ALA A 28 10.98 -3.85 -1.83
C ALA A 28 11.45 -5.24 -2.26
N GLU A 29 10.64 -6.23 -1.94
CA GLU A 29 10.77 -7.60 -2.41
C GLU A 29 9.91 -7.80 -3.67
N PRO A 30 10.40 -8.53 -4.69
CA PRO A 30 9.64 -8.79 -5.90
C PRO A 30 8.38 -9.63 -5.69
N PHE A 31 8.34 -10.42 -4.62
CA PHE A 31 7.27 -11.37 -4.31
C PHE A 31 6.86 -11.23 -2.85
N LEU A 32 5.55 -11.18 -2.57
CA LEU A 32 5.04 -10.98 -1.20
C LEU A 32 5.37 -12.16 -0.27
N GLU A 33 5.41 -13.38 -0.79
CA GLU A 33 5.80 -14.59 -0.05
C GLU A 33 7.22 -14.54 0.54
N HIS A 34 8.09 -13.67 0.03
CA HIS A 34 9.45 -13.49 0.57
C HIS A 34 9.55 -12.33 1.57
N THR A 35 8.44 -11.65 1.86
CA THR A 35 8.46 -10.51 2.79
C THR A 35 8.55 -11.00 4.23
N THR A 36 9.54 -10.49 4.96
CA THR A 36 9.82 -10.89 6.37
C THR A 36 9.19 -9.94 7.38
N SER A 37 8.57 -8.86 6.91
CA SER A 37 7.90 -7.89 7.77
C SER A 37 6.72 -7.21 7.10
N ILE A 38 5.77 -6.74 7.90
CA ILE A 38 4.60 -5.97 7.43
C ILE A 38 5.05 -4.73 6.64
N GLN A 39 6.13 -4.06 7.07
CA GLN A 39 6.69 -2.91 6.37
C GLN A 39 7.16 -3.28 4.95
N GLN A 40 7.87 -4.41 4.80
CA GLN A 40 8.26 -4.93 3.49
C GLN A 40 7.02 -5.28 2.66
N LYS A 41 6.06 -6.02 3.23
CA LYS A 41 4.79 -6.39 2.57
C LYS A 41 4.06 -5.18 2.00
N LEU A 42 3.92 -4.13 2.80
CA LEU A 42 3.28 -2.86 2.39
C LEU A 42 4.06 -2.11 1.30
N ILE A 43 5.38 -1.99 1.44
CA ILE A 43 6.21 -1.30 0.44
C ILE A 43 6.23 -2.07 -0.88
N SER A 44 6.35 -3.39 -0.85
CA SER A 44 6.30 -4.25 -2.03
C SER A 44 4.95 -4.11 -2.74
N SER A 45 3.84 -4.19 -1.98
CA SER A 45 2.49 -4.07 -2.51
C SER A 45 2.26 -2.74 -3.24
N VAL A 46 2.61 -1.63 -2.59
CA VAL A 46 2.44 -0.33 -3.23
C VAL A 46 3.40 -0.12 -4.41
N SER A 47 4.58 -0.75 -4.37
CA SER A 47 5.56 -0.68 -5.47
C SER A 47 5.10 -1.39 -6.72
N VAL A 48 4.41 -2.52 -6.57
CA VAL A 48 3.81 -3.27 -7.68
C VAL A 48 2.68 -2.45 -8.29
N LEU A 49 1.79 -1.89 -7.46
CA LEU A 49 0.70 -1.03 -7.94
C LEU A 49 1.19 0.26 -8.61
N ASP A 50 2.23 0.90 -8.07
CA ASP A 50 2.88 2.08 -8.66
C ASP A 50 3.54 1.78 -10.01
N LYS A 51 4.17 0.62 -10.14
CA LYS A 51 4.66 0.17 -11.45
C LYS A 51 3.49 -0.02 -12.42
N GLU A 52 2.42 -0.69 -11.98
CA GLU A 52 1.32 -1.02 -12.87
C GLU A 52 0.56 0.21 -13.36
N TRP A 53 0.15 1.08 -12.44
CA TRP A 53 -0.70 2.22 -12.81
C TRP A 53 0.08 3.42 -13.34
N ASN A 54 1.28 3.69 -12.82
CA ASN A 54 2.03 4.90 -13.18
C ASN A 54 3.09 4.67 -14.26
N HIS A 55 3.43 3.42 -14.58
CA HIS A 55 4.38 3.11 -15.66
C HIS A 55 3.76 2.28 -16.78
N ASN A 56 2.98 1.25 -16.45
CA ASN A 56 2.35 0.39 -17.45
C ASN A 56 0.97 0.91 -17.92
N GLY A 57 0.38 1.88 -17.20
CA GLY A 57 -0.96 2.39 -17.49
C GLY A 57 -2.08 1.38 -17.23
N GLY A 58 -1.85 0.38 -16.36
CA GLY A 58 -2.83 -0.66 -16.04
C GLY A 58 -2.96 -1.77 -17.10
N VAL A 59 -2.15 -1.76 -18.16
CA VAL A 59 -2.27 -2.69 -19.30
C VAL A 59 -2.06 -4.16 -18.90
N ASN A 60 -1.30 -4.44 -17.83
CA ASN A 60 -1.10 -5.81 -17.34
C ASN A 60 -2.01 -6.14 -16.16
N TRP A 61 -2.94 -5.26 -15.80
CA TRP A 61 -3.84 -5.50 -14.69
C TRP A 61 -4.63 -6.77 -14.91
N SER A 62 -4.68 -7.60 -13.86
CA SER A 62 -5.64 -8.68 -13.72
C SER A 62 -6.04 -8.78 -12.27
N ARG A 63 -7.31 -9.09 -12.00
CA ARG A 63 -7.80 -9.22 -10.62
C ARG A 63 -6.99 -10.26 -9.86
N ASP A 64 -6.89 -11.48 -10.39
CA ASP A 64 -6.20 -12.59 -9.74
C ASP A 64 -4.70 -12.29 -9.54
N GLY A 65 -4.07 -11.58 -10.48
CA GLY A 65 -2.64 -11.25 -10.41
C GLY A 65 -2.30 -10.13 -9.43
N PHE A 66 -3.27 -9.32 -9.01
CA PHE A 66 -3.05 -8.18 -8.13
C PHE A 66 -3.79 -8.24 -6.78
N GLU A 67 -4.66 -9.23 -6.60
CA GLU A 67 -5.48 -9.41 -5.39
C GLU A 67 -4.63 -9.45 -4.12
N GLU A 68 -3.55 -10.24 -4.10
CA GLU A 68 -2.67 -10.37 -2.92
C GLU A 68 -2.08 -9.03 -2.44
N TYR A 69 -1.75 -8.11 -3.35
CA TYR A 69 -1.20 -6.81 -2.99
C TYR A 69 -2.29 -5.87 -2.46
N ILE A 70 -3.51 -5.98 -2.97
CA ILE A 70 -4.66 -5.21 -2.49
C ILE A 70 -5.09 -5.70 -1.10
N GLU A 71 -5.12 -7.01 -0.89
CA GLU A 71 -5.43 -7.62 0.41
C GLU A 71 -4.41 -7.19 1.47
N ALA A 72 -3.12 -7.24 1.16
CA ALA A 72 -2.06 -6.78 2.06
C ALA A 72 -2.23 -5.32 2.48
N LEU A 73 -2.68 -4.45 1.56
CA LEU A 73 -2.94 -3.04 1.86
C LEU A 73 -4.20 -2.88 2.70
N ASN A 74 -5.29 -3.60 2.39
CA ASN A 74 -6.52 -3.59 3.19
C ASN A 74 -6.26 -4.03 4.63
N GLU A 75 -5.50 -5.11 4.81
CA GLU A 75 -5.20 -5.72 6.12
C GLU A 75 -4.57 -4.73 7.10
N HIS A 76 -3.64 -3.90 6.63
CA HIS A 76 -2.84 -3.04 7.51
C HIS A 76 -3.15 -1.56 7.39
N LEU A 77 -3.64 -1.07 6.24
CA LEU A 77 -3.92 0.36 6.04
C LEU A 77 -5.32 0.78 6.51
N LEU A 78 -6.24 -0.16 6.75
CA LEU A 78 -7.55 0.15 7.35
C LEU A 78 -7.55 0.14 8.89
N ASP A 79 -6.37 0.30 9.51
CA ASP A 79 -6.23 0.34 10.96
C ASP A 79 -6.59 1.73 11.55
N SER A 80 -7.71 1.76 12.29
CA SER A 80 -8.20 2.94 13.00
C SER A 80 -7.30 3.45 14.14
N ALA A 81 -6.36 2.64 14.63
CA ALA A 81 -5.34 3.09 15.58
C ALA A 81 -4.27 3.96 14.89
N VAL A 82 -4.06 3.77 13.59
CA VAL A 82 -3.04 4.45 12.79
C VAL A 82 -3.62 5.65 12.05
N PHE A 83 -4.85 5.58 11.56
CA PHE A 83 -5.43 6.61 10.70
C PHE A 83 -6.68 7.26 11.30
N THR A 84 -6.87 8.54 10.98
CA THR A 84 -8.12 9.24 11.27
C THR A 84 -9.24 8.74 10.36
N GLU A 85 -10.51 8.94 10.76
CA GLU A 85 -11.67 8.55 9.94
C GLU A 85 -11.62 9.13 8.51
N LYS A 86 -11.11 10.36 8.37
CA LYS A 86 -10.91 10.98 7.05
C LYS A 86 -9.85 10.23 6.23
N GLU A 87 -8.70 9.92 6.83
CA GLU A 87 -7.63 9.18 6.15
C GLU A 87 -8.09 7.75 5.78
N LEU A 88 -8.86 7.09 6.65
CA LEU A 88 -9.44 5.77 6.34
C LEU A 88 -10.37 5.83 5.12
N LYS A 89 -11.26 6.82 5.04
CA LYS A 89 -12.13 7.02 3.86
C LYS A 89 -11.32 7.28 2.59
N GLU A 90 -10.19 7.99 2.68
CA GLU A 90 -9.29 8.21 1.55
C GLU A 90 -8.63 6.90 1.11
N ILE A 91 -8.22 6.04 2.05
CA ILE A 91 -7.64 4.71 1.78
C ILE A 91 -8.68 3.79 1.14
N GLU A 92 -9.88 3.70 1.71
CA GLU A 92 -10.99 2.91 1.18
C GLU A 92 -11.36 3.34 -0.24
N TRP A 93 -11.42 4.66 -0.48
CA TRP A 93 -11.64 5.18 -1.83
C TRP A 93 -10.54 4.76 -2.78
N ALA A 94 -9.27 4.92 -2.39
CA ALA A 94 -8.13 4.60 -3.24
C ALA A 94 -8.10 3.11 -3.64
N ILE A 95 -8.37 2.20 -2.71
CA ILE A 95 -8.45 0.76 -2.99
C ILE A 95 -9.58 0.47 -3.98
N ARG A 96 -10.79 0.99 -3.71
CA ARG A 96 -11.95 0.79 -4.60
C ARG A 96 -11.75 1.39 -5.99
N GLU A 97 -11.05 2.50 -6.07
CA GLU A 97 -10.75 3.16 -7.35
C GLU A 97 -9.81 2.29 -8.19
N ILE A 98 -8.76 1.73 -7.58
CA ILE A 98 -7.86 0.79 -8.25
C ILE A 98 -8.62 -0.45 -8.75
N GLU A 99 -9.42 -1.08 -7.88
CA GLU A 99 -10.22 -2.25 -8.26
C GLU A 99 -11.24 -1.93 -9.37
N THR A 100 -11.82 -0.73 -9.35
CA THR A 100 -12.80 -0.30 -10.35
C THR A 100 -12.14 -0.02 -11.70
N CYS A 101 -11.05 0.74 -11.73
CA CYS A 101 -10.26 0.97 -12.94
C CYS A 101 -9.76 -0.36 -13.52
N GLY A 102 -9.29 -1.26 -12.65
CA GLY A 102 -8.79 -2.57 -13.04
C GLY A 102 -9.88 -3.44 -13.68
N ARG A 103 -11.07 -3.49 -13.07
CA ARG A 103 -12.23 -4.18 -13.63
C ARG A 103 -12.67 -3.55 -14.97
N GLU A 104 -12.69 -2.23 -15.08
CA GLU A 104 -13.03 -1.55 -16.35
C GLU A 104 -12.04 -1.97 -17.46
N LEU A 105 -10.74 -2.04 -17.17
CA LEU A 105 -9.70 -2.51 -18.09
C LEU A 105 -9.88 -3.98 -18.49
N GLU A 106 -10.16 -4.87 -17.55
CA GLU A 106 -10.40 -6.29 -17.85
C GLU A 106 -11.64 -6.51 -18.71
N GLU A 107 -12.73 -5.80 -18.41
CA GLU A 107 -14.01 -5.97 -19.09
C GLU A 107 -14.04 -5.30 -20.47
N ASN A 108 -13.40 -4.13 -20.61
CA ASN A 108 -13.55 -3.28 -21.80
C ASN A 108 -12.24 -3.07 -22.57
N GLY A 109 -11.09 -3.49 -22.05
CA GLY A 109 -9.76 -3.22 -22.63
C GLY A 109 -9.27 -1.78 -22.41
N GLU A 110 -10.09 -0.93 -21.79
CA GLU A 110 -9.76 0.45 -21.40
C GLU A 110 -10.51 0.81 -20.11
N SER A 111 -9.94 1.72 -19.33
CA SER A 111 -10.62 2.33 -18.19
C SER A 111 -10.97 3.78 -18.53
N SER A 112 -12.13 4.24 -18.07
CA SER A 112 -12.60 5.62 -18.28
C SER A 112 -11.76 6.68 -17.55
N ARG A 113 -10.85 6.22 -16.68
CA ARG A 113 -10.07 7.00 -15.71
C ARG A 113 -8.78 6.26 -15.36
N ASN A 114 -7.79 6.96 -14.83
CA ASN A 114 -6.56 6.35 -14.31
C ASN A 114 -6.62 6.21 -12.78
N ALA A 115 -5.92 5.23 -12.23
CA ALA A 115 -5.83 5.03 -10.78
C ALA A 115 -4.57 5.69 -10.16
N GLU A 116 -3.88 6.56 -10.89
CA GLU A 116 -2.61 7.18 -10.47
C GLU A 116 -2.75 7.92 -9.12
N SER A 117 -3.78 8.75 -8.99
CA SER A 117 -4.03 9.47 -7.74
C SER A 117 -4.35 8.54 -6.57
N ALA A 118 -5.04 7.43 -6.83
CA ALA A 118 -5.34 6.42 -5.81
C ALA A 118 -4.05 5.74 -5.33
N VAL A 119 -3.15 5.39 -6.26
CA VAL A 119 -1.84 4.83 -5.90
C VAL A 119 -1.01 5.80 -5.07
N TYR A 120 -1.00 7.10 -5.40
CA TYR A 120 -0.29 8.09 -4.59
C TYR A 120 -0.84 8.21 -3.17
N ILE A 121 -2.15 8.10 -2.99
CA ILE A 121 -2.75 8.05 -1.65
C ILE A 121 -2.25 6.82 -0.89
N LEU A 122 -2.29 5.63 -1.51
CA LEU A 122 -1.82 4.41 -0.85
C LEU A 122 -0.34 4.46 -0.53
N ARG A 123 0.49 5.01 -1.43
CA ARG A 123 1.92 5.27 -1.19
C ARG A 123 2.10 6.12 0.06
N ASP A 124 1.47 7.28 0.11
CA ASP A 124 1.65 8.23 1.21
C ASP A 124 1.15 7.64 2.54
N ARG A 125 0.04 6.90 2.51
CA ARG A 125 -0.51 6.22 3.69
C ARG A 125 0.36 5.06 4.16
N THR A 126 0.97 4.30 3.25
CA THR A 126 2.00 3.30 3.60
C THR A 126 3.18 3.95 4.33
N ILE A 127 3.68 5.09 3.84
CA ILE A 127 4.76 5.82 4.53
C ILE A 127 4.34 6.27 5.92
N ASP A 128 3.11 6.76 6.07
CA ASP A 128 2.57 7.17 7.36
C ASP A 128 2.41 6.00 8.34
N TRP A 129 2.00 4.83 7.84
CA TRP A 129 1.92 3.60 8.63
C TRP A 129 3.31 3.20 9.16
N ILE A 130 4.32 3.16 8.28
CA ILE A 130 5.70 2.80 8.63
C ILE A 130 6.29 3.81 9.63
N ARG A 131 6.00 5.10 9.49
CA ARG A 131 6.44 6.13 10.45
C ARG A 131 5.83 5.95 11.84
N LYS A 132 4.60 5.42 11.93
CA LYS A 132 3.94 5.10 13.20
C LYS A 132 4.40 3.77 13.78
N ASN A 133 4.83 2.84 12.92
CA ASN A 133 5.30 1.51 13.26
C ASN A 133 6.76 1.32 12.83
N PRO A 134 7.72 2.02 13.46
CA PRO A 134 9.11 2.05 13.00
C PRO A 134 9.87 0.73 13.24
N THR A 135 9.42 -0.08 14.18
CA THR A 135 10.01 -1.39 14.47
C THR A 135 9.43 -2.43 13.52
N PRO A 136 10.25 -3.17 12.76
CA PRO A 136 9.78 -4.25 11.89
C PRO A 136 8.87 -5.21 12.64
N GLN A 137 7.67 -5.44 12.11
CA GLN A 137 6.71 -6.41 12.63
C GLN A 137 6.75 -7.63 11.73
N PRO A 138 7.00 -8.85 12.25
CA PRO A 138 7.08 -10.05 11.44
C PRO A 138 5.74 -10.32 10.73
N THR A 139 5.80 -10.93 9.55
CA THR A 139 4.62 -11.52 8.89
C THR A 139 4.24 -12.81 9.64
N GLU A 140 2.95 -13.12 9.78
CA GLU A 140 2.45 -14.26 10.60
C GLU A 140 2.88 -15.66 10.09
N GLU A 141 3.66 -15.76 9.02
CA GLU A 141 4.07 -17.02 8.38
C GLU A 141 5.22 -17.76 9.09
N GLU A 142 5.84 -17.20 10.14
CA GLU A 142 6.94 -17.87 10.85
C GLU A 142 6.51 -19.04 11.77
N ASP A 143 5.22 -19.26 12.02
CA ASP A 143 4.75 -20.26 13.00
C ASP A 143 4.48 -21.69 12.43
N TYR A 144 4.77 -21.97 11.16
CA TYR A 144 4.44 -23.28 10.54
C TYR A 144 5.59 -24.03 9.84
N LEU A 145 6.73 -24.20 10.52
CA LEU A 145 7.69 -25.27 10.20
C LEU A 145 8.04 -26.11 11.43
N GLY A 146 7.00 -26.59 12.12
CA GLY A 146 7.08 -27.69 13.07
C GLY A 146 6.68 -29.02 12.40
N HIS A 147 7.67 -29.90 12.22
CA HIS A 147 7.56 -31.34 11.92
C HIS A 147 7.26 -31.79 10.48
N PHE A 148 8.30 -32.26 9.79
CA PHE A 148 8.35 -33.60 9.18
C PHE A 148 9.75 -34.20 9.35
#